data_AF-A0A8B6CKI9-F1
#
_entry.id   AF-A0A8B6CKI9-F1
#
_cell.length_a   1.000
_cell.length_b   1.000
_cell.length_c   1.000
_cell.angle_alpha   90.00
_cell.angle_beta   90.00
_cell.angle_gamma   90.00
#
_symmetry.space_group_name_H-M   'P 1'
#
loop_
_entity.id
_entity.type
_entity.pdbx_description
1 polymer ?
#
loop_
_entity_poly.entity_id
_entity_poly.type
_entity_poly.pdbx_seq_one_letter_code
_entity_poly.pdbx_strand_id
1 'polypeptide(L)'
;MYVIGNSAVACPNGQCNLSQWGHWSNCTSYCGGGASRRFKHLCCDKSYTTIEKCAAHCNITAKDYIEKRVCGQTCVNGVFRQNKCQCPQNFTGKCCES
;
A
#
# COMPACT_ATOMS: atom_id res chain seq x y z
N MET A 1 20.94 9.18 7.50
CA MET A 1 19.95 10.00 6.78
C MET A 1 18.67 9.19 6.69
N TYR A 2 17.64 9.55 7.45
CA TYR A 2 16.36 8.84 7.50
C TYR A 2 15.32 9.69 6.78
N VAL A 3 14.58 9.10 5.84
CA VAL A 3 13.35 9.73 5.36
C VAL A 3 12.24 8.68 5.32
N ILE A 4 11.23 8.97 6.11
CA ILE A 4 10.05 8.15 6.38
C ILE A 4 9.06 8.40 5.23
N GLY A 5 8.44 7.33 4.70
CA GLY A 5 7.14 7.33 4.02
C GLY A 5 6.85 8.43 2.99
N ASN A 6 6.82 8.03 1.72
CA ASN A 6 6.16 8.76 0.62
C ASN A 6 6.85 10.08 0.19
N SER A 7 8.18 10.08 0.11
CA SER A 7 8.97 11.16 -0.51
C SER A 7 10.14 10.58 -1.29
N ALA A 8 10.52 11.26 -2.38
CA ALA A 8 11.69 10.92 -3.18
C ALA A 8 12.95 10.99 -2.31
N VAL A 9 13.81 9.97 -2.40
CA VAL A 9 15.04 9.89 -1.60
C VAL A 9 16.21 10.34 -2.47
N ALA A 10 17.01 11.28 -1.95
CA ALA A 10 18.26 11.69 -2.60
C ALA A 10 19.28 10.55 -2.49
N CYS A 11 19.73 10.01 -3.62
CA CYS A 11 20.61 8.85 -3.66
C CYS A 11 22.02 9.21 -4.17
N PRO A 12 23.10 8.60 -3.65
CA PRO A 12 24.47 9.00 -3.99
C PRO A 12 24.89 8.73 -5.45
N ASN A 13 24.37 7.69 -6.10
CA ASN A 13 24.99 7.11 -7.31
C ASN A 13 24.08 6.94 -8.54
N GLY A 14 22.87 7.53 -8.60
CA GLY A 14 22.07 7.45 -9.82
C GLY A 14 20.57 7.64 -9.67
N GLN A 15 19.99 8.15 -10.74
CA GLN A 15 18.58 8.47 -10.91
C GLN A 15 17.78 7.21 -11.30
N CYS A 16 16.48 7.18 -11.02
CA CYS A 16 15.53 6.15 -11.50
C CYS A 16 15.68 4.74 -10.91
N ASN A 17 16.31 4.60 -9.74
CA ASN A 17 16.35 3.33 -9.01
C ASN A 17 15.26 3.27 -7.93
N LEU A 18 14.72 2.08 -7.69
CA LEU A 18 13.80 1.85 -6.58
C LEU A 18 14.55 1.17 -5.42
N SER A 19 14.26 1.59 -4.19
CA SER A 19 14.77 0.92 -3.00
C SER A 19 14.24 -0.51 -2.87
N GLN A 20 14.72 -1.23 -1.86
CA GLN A 20 14.03 -2.41 -1.38
C GLN A 20 12.61 -2.06 -0.89
N TRP A 21 11.71 -3.04 -0.94
CA TRP A 21 10.37 -2.89 -0.39
C TRP A 21 10.42 -2.60 1.11
N GLY A 22 9.69 -1.57 1.54
CA GLY A 22 9.40 -1.37 2.95
C GLY A 22 8.49 -2.45 3.52
N HIS A 23 8.29 -2.39 4.84
CA HIS A 23 7.31 -3.24 5.51
C HIS A 23 5.88 -2.91 5.05
N TRP A 24 5.01 -3.90 5.14
CA TRP A 24 3.58 -3.70 4.98
C TRP A 24 3.05 -2.80 6.10
N SER A 25 2.22 -1.83 5.73
CA SER A 25 1.45 -1.04 6.68
C SER A 25 0.53 -1.95 7.49
N ASN A 26 0.14 -1.44 8.66
CA ASN A 26 -0.98 -2.01 9.39
C ASN A 26 -2.20 -2.13 8.47
N CYS A 27 -2.97 -3.17 8.70
CA CYS A 27 -4.21 -3.37 7.96
C CYS A 27 -5.20 -2.26 8.32
N THR A 28 -5.89 -1.71 7.33
CA THR A 28 -6.89 -0.66 7.58
C THR A 28 -8.11 -1.14 8.39
N SER A 29 -8.34 -2.45 8.44
CA SER A 29 -9.42 -3.05 9.21
C SER A 29 -9.01 -4.46 9.63
N TYR A 30 -9.32 -4.89 10.85
CA TYR A 30 -9.00 -6.24 11.29
C TYR A 30 -9.96 -7.30 10.69
N CYS A 31 -11.14 -6.88 10.22
CA CYS A 31 -12.19 -7.74 9.68
C CYS A 31 -12.94 -7.04 8.54
N GLY A 32 -13.76 -7.79 7.80
CA GLY A 32 -14.64 -7.22 6.76
C GLY A 32 -13.97 -6.79 5.46
N GLY A 33 -12.66 -7.05 5.32
CA GLY A 33 -11.88 -6.63 4.17
C GLY A 33 -11.20 -5.29 4.38
N GLY A 34 -9.92 -5.36 4.73
CA GLY A 34 -9.02 -4.22 4.79
C GLY A 34 -7.97 -4.26 3.67
N ALA A 35 -7.12 -3.25 3.67
CA ALA A 35 -5.95 -3.19 2.81
C ALA A 35 -4.70 -2.87 3.62
N SER A 36 -3.59 -3.51 3.27
CA SER A 36 -2.25 -3.08 3.67
C SER A 36 -1.52 -2.60 2.41
N ARG A 37 -0.62 -1.63 2.58
CA ARG A 37 0.23 -1.13 1.50
C ARG A 37 1.68 -1.21 1.90
N ARG A 38 2.57 -1.42 0.94
CA ARG A 38 4.01 -1.21 1.10
C ARG A 38 4.53 -0.34 -0.02
N PHE A 39 5.66 0.30 0.22
CA PHE A 39 6.24 1.28 -0.67
C PHE A 39 7.70 0.96 -0.93
N LYS A 40 8.17 1.24 -2.16
CA LYS A 40 9.59 1.48 -2.43
C LYS A 40 9.81 2.99 -2.48
N HIS A 41 11.01 3.42 -2.13
CA HIS A 41 11.45 4.78 -2.37
C HIS A 41 12.01 4.89 -3.79
N LEU A 42 11.58 5.92 -4.52
CA LEU A 42 12.18 6.28 -5.80
C LEU A 42 13.39 7.19 -5.54
N CYS A 43 14.56 6.74 -5.99
CA CYS A 43 15.77 7.54 -6.02
C CYS A 43 15.66 8.61 -7.10
N CYS A 44 15.66 9.87 -6.69
CA CYS A 44 15.60 11.02 -7.56
C CYS A 44 16.75 11.98 -7.28
N ASP A 45 17.13 12.72 -8.31
CA ASP A 45 17.96 13.90 -8.15
C ASP A 45 17.22 14.98 -7.36
N LYS A 46 17.97 15.87 -6.70
CA LYS A 46 17.43 17.06 -6.04
C LYS A 46 16.75 18.03 -7.02
N SER A 47 17.02 17.91 -8.32
CA SER A 47 16.36 18.70 -9.38
C SER A 47 14.85 18.43 -9.49
N TYR A 48 14.36 17.27 -9.05
CA TYR A 48 12.94 16.95 -9.06
C TYR A 48 12.27 17.38 -7.75
N THR A 49 11.28 18.25 -7.87
CA THR A 49 10.54 18.77 -6.71
C THR A 49 9.38 17.88 -6.25
N THR A 50 8.95 16.92 -7.09
CA THR A 50 7.90 15.95 -6.73
C THR A 50 8.23 14.56 -7.27
N ILE A 51 7.65 13.54 -6.64
CA ILE A 51 7.84 12.14 -7.05
C ILE A 51 7.21 11.86 -8.41
N GLU A 52 6.11 12.54 -8.78
CA GLU A 52 5.41 12.34 -10.05
C GLU A 52 6.27 12.76 -11.24
N LYS A 53 6.98 13.90 -11.13
CA LYS A 53 7.86 14.39 -12.19
C LYS A 53 9.06 13.47 -12.40
N CYS A 54 9.65 13.02 -11.30
CA CYS A 54 10.74 12.06 -11.34
C CYS A 54 10.27 10.70 -11.89
N ALA A 55 9.14 10.19 -11.41
CA ALA A 55 8.57 8.92 -11.87
C ALA A 55 8.24 8.96 -13.37
N ALA A 56 7.66 10.05 -13.88
CA ALA A 56 7.42 10.25 -15.30
C ALA A 56 8.72 10.23 -16.13
N HIS A 57 9.75 10.95 -15.67
CA HIS A 57 11.07 10.93 -16.33
C HIS A 57 11.71 9.53 -16.33
N CYS A 58 11.55 8.81 -15.23
CA CYS A 58 12.09 7.47 -15.04
C CYS A 58 11.24 6.35 -15.66
N ASN A 59 10.13 6.69 -16.32
CA ASN A 59 9.14 5.73 -16.82
C ASN A 59 8.69 4.73 -15.75
N ILE A 60 8.52 5.23 -14.52
CA ILE A 60 8.07 4.49 -13.35
C ILE A 60 6.65 4.94 -13.03
N THR A 61 5.79 3.98 -12.72
CA THR A 61 4.40 4.23 -12.35
C THR A 61 4.16 3.89 -10.89
N ALA A 62 3.02 4.33 -10.35
CA ALA A 62 2.61 4.00 -8.98
C ALA A 62 2.62 2.49 -8.69
N LYS A 63 2.41 1.63 -9.70
CA LYS A 63 2.42 0.18 -9.51
C LYS A 63 3.82 -0.39 -9.25
N ASP A 64 4.86 0.31 -9.66
CA ASP A 64 6.25 -0.14 -9.52
C ASP A 64 6.80 0.11 -8.12
N TYR A 65 6.26 1.12 -7.41
CA TYR A 65 6.70 1.52 -6.07
C TYR A 65 5.59 1.48 -5.01
N ILE A 66 4.35 1.11 -5.34
CA ILE A 66 3.26 0.89 -4.39
C ILE A 66 2.68 -0.50 -4.62
N GLU A 67 2.69 -1.32 -3.59
CA GLU A 67 2.00 -2.60 -3.60
C GLU A 67 0.88 -2.61 -2.56
N LYS A 68 -0.27 -3.16 -2.94
CA LYS A 68 -1.46 -3.28 -2.08
C LYS A 68 -1.85 -4.75 -1.98
N ARG A 69 -2.08 -5.20 -0.75
CA ARG A 69 -2.65 -6.53 -0.48
C ARG A 69 -3.94 -6.42 0.32
N VAL A 70 -4.77 -7.44 0.18
CA VAL A 70 -5.96 -7.64 1.01
C VAL A 70 -5.51 -8.15 2.37
N CYS A 71 -6.15 -7.66 3.42
CA CYS A 71 -5.96 -8.11 4.79
C CYS A 71 -7.30 -7.98 5.54
N GLY A 72 -7.33 -8.28 6.83
CA GLY A 72 -8.57 -8.18 7.60
C GLY A 72 -9.67 -9.11 7.08
N GLN A 73 -9.29 -10.34 6.75
CA GLN A 73 -10.16 -11.35 6.15
C GLN A 73 -11.04 -12.06 7.17
N THR A 74 -10.92 -11.70 8.45
CA THR A 74 -11.74 -12.24 9.52
C THR A 74 -13.19 -11.81 9.32
N CYS A 75 -14.10 -12.77 9.44
CA CYS A 75 -15.53 -12.58 9.57
C CYS A 75 -15.95 -13.33 10.84
N VAL A 76 -16.79 -12.74 11.66
CA VAL A 76 -17.25 -13.33 12.92
C VAL A 76 -18.24 -14.45 12.63
N ASN A 77 -19.37 -14.13 11.98
CA ASN A 77 -20.42 -15.09 11.64
C ASN A 77 -20.64 -15.22 10.12
N GLY A 78 -19.62 -14.96 9.31
CA GLY A 78 -19.73 -14.95 7.86
C GLY A 78 -18.53 -15.56 7.15
N VAL A 79 -18.55 -15.49 5.82
CA VAL A 79 -17.47 -16.03 4.98
C VAL A 79 -16.82 -14.89 4.20
N PHE A 80 -15.49 -14.86 4.15
CA PHE A 80 -14.77 -13.86 3.37
C PHE A 80 -14.77 -14.22 1.88
N ARG A 81 -15.42 -13.41 1.05
CA ARG A 81 -15.40 -13.54 -0.43
C ARG A 81 -15.33 -12.17 -1.10
N GLN A 82 -14.61 -12.10 -2.22
CA GLN A 82 -14.48 -10.86 -3.02
C GLN A 82 -14.13 -9.62 -2.17
N ASN A 83 -13.15 -9.75 -1.28
CA ASN A 83 -12.66 -8.67 -0.41
C ASN A 83 -13.67 -8.12 0.61
N LYS A 84 -14.72 -8.87 0.95
CA LYS A 84 -15.69 -8.51 1.98
C LYS A 84 -16.21 -9.73 2.73
N CYS A 85 -16.75 -9.51 3.92
CA CYS A 85 -17.54 -10.55 4.57
C CYS A 85 -18.91 -10.66 3.90
N GLN A 86 -19.29 -11.88 3.55
CA GLN A 86 -20.65 -12.24 3.18
C GLN A 86 -21.33 -12.77 4.44
N CYS A 87 -22.34 -12.02 4.90
CA CYS A 87 -23.08 -12.35 6.11
C CYS A 87 -24.33 -13.17 5.76
N PRO A 88 -24.64 -14.23 6.53
CA PRO A 88 -25.94 -14.91 6.48
C PRO A 88 -27.10 -13.97 6.83
N GLN A 89 -28.35 -14.37 6.56
CA GLN A 89 -29.55 -13.50 6.68
C GLN A 89 -29.72 -12.79 8.03
N ASN A 90 -29.23 -13.37 9.13
CA ASN A 90 -29.38 -12.82 10.47
C ASN A 90 -28.13 -12.09 10.98
N PHE A 91 -27.13 -11.90 10.13
CA PHE A 91 -25.92 -11.17 10.47
C PHE A 91 -25.70 -10.02 9.50
N THR A 92 -25.20 -8.92 10.06
CA THR A 92 -24.98 -7.64 9.45
C THR A 92 -23.69 -7.03 10.01
N GLY A 93 -23.32 -5.85 9.53
CA GLY A 93 -22.04 -5.23 9.88
C GLY A 93 -20.91 -5.63 8.93
N LYS A 94 -19.76 -4.96 9.08
CA LYS A 94 -18.61 -5.20 8.20
C LYS A 94 -18.03 -6.59 8.42
N CYS A 95 -18.20 -7.14 9.62
CA CYS A 95 -17.57 -8.36 10.07
C CYS A 95 -18.60 -9.45 10.39
N CYS A 96 -19.89 -9.23 10.08
CA CYS A 96 -21.01 -10.11 10.39
C CYS A 96 -21.19 -10.31 11.90
N GLU A 97 -21.05 -9.23 12.67
CA GLU A 97 -21.10 -9.21 14.12
C GLU A 97 -22.46 -8.81 14.71
N SER A 98 -23.37 -8.24 13.90
CA SER A 98 -24.64 -7.66 14.36
C SER A 98 -25.87 -8.35 13.80
#